data_AF-A0A1G9W3L3-F1
#
_entry.id   AF-A0A1G9W3L3-F1
#
_cell.length_a   1.000
_cell.length_b   1.000
_cell.length_c   1.000
_cell.angle_alpha   90.00
_cell.angle_beta   90.00
_cell.angle_gamma   90.00
#
_symmetry.space_group_name_H-M   'P 1'
#
loop_
_entity.id
_entity.type
_entity.pdbx_description
1 polymer ?
#
loop_
_entity_poly.entity_id
_entity_poly.type
_entity_poly.pdbx_seq_one_letter_code
_entity_poly.pdbx_strand_id
1 'polypeptide(L)' 'MVSMIARLEDGTEIDDVNEVHEGSSGVHLKRKLDGGTMERIAYVPFANLAAVYPD' A
#
# COMPACT_ATOMS: atom_id res chain seq x y z
N MET A 1 5.58 -13.52 -5.77
CA MET A 1 5.60 -12.19 -5.12
C MET A 1 4.49 -12.20 -4.10
N VAL A 2 4.75 -11.69 -2.90
CA VAL A 2 3.73 -11.64 -1.85
C VAL A 2 2.92 -10.36 -2.08
N SER A 3 1.60 -10.49 -2.20
CA SER A 3 0.66 -9.37 -2.15
C SER A 3 0.39 -9.00 -0.69
N MET A 4 0.06 -7.74 -0.47
CA MET A 4 -0.30 -7.19 0.82
C MET A 4 -1.61 -6.41 0.66
N ILE A 5 -2.34 -6.32 1.77
CA ILE A 5 -3.49 -5.45 1.92
C ILE A 5 -3.11 -4.33 2.90
N ALA A 6 -3.36 -3.09 2.50
CA ALA A 6 -3.31 -1.94 3.39
C ALA A 6 -4.72 -1.55 3.80
N ARG A 7 -5.03 -1.67 5.10
CA ARG A 7 -6.30 -1.24 5.68
C ARG A 7 -6.16 0.18 6.21
N LEU A 8 -7.13 1.01 5.86
CA LEU A 8 -7.28 2.38 6.33
C LEU A 8 -8.19 2.45 7.57
N GLU A 9 -8.06 3.54 8.33
CA GLU A 9 -8.84 3.79 9.56
C GLU A 9 -10.35 3.86 9.31
N ASP A 10 -10.78 4.24 8.10
CA ASP A 10 -12.19 4.27 7.71
C ASP A 10 -12.74 2.89 7.29
N GLY A 11 -11.91 1.85 7.35
CA GLY A 11 -12.24 0.49 6.93
C GLY A 11 -12.01 0.21 5.45
N THR A 12 -11.55 1.19 4.66
CA THR A 12 -11.17 0.97 3.26
C THR A 12 -9.94 0.06 3.19
N GLU A 13 -9.94 -0.89 2.26
CA GLU A 13 -8.82 -1.79 2.00
C GLU A 13 -8.23 -1.54 0.62
N ILE A 14 -6.91 -1.47 0.55
CA ILE A 14 -6.14 -1.34 -0.69
C ILE A 14 -5.40 -2.66 -0.89
N ASP A 15 -5.89 -3.46 -1.82
CA ASP A 15 -5.35 -4.75 -2.25
C ASP A 15 -4.18 -4.60 -3.25
N ASP A 16 -3.60 -5.75 -3.62
CA ASP A 16 -2.56 -5.88 -4.64
C ASP A 16 -1.39 -4.90 -4.40
N VAL A 17 -1.06 -4.68 -3.12
CA VAL A 17 0.13 -3.93 -2.75
C VAL A 17 1.31 -4.90 -2.78
N ASN A 18 2.34 -4.58 -3.54
CA ASN A 18 3.56 -5.38 -3.61
C ASN A 18 4.72 -4.75 -2.84
N GLU A 19 4.66 -3.44 -2.60
CA GLU A 19 5.72 -2.72 -1.90
C GLU A 19 5.12 -1.55 -1.11
N VAL A 20 5.59 -1.40 0.12
CA VAL A 20 5.23 -0.29 1.01
C VAL A 20 6.50 0.49 1.32
N HIS A 21 6.51 1.77 0.97
CA HIS A 21 7.58 2.69 1.30
C HIS A 21 7.13 3.72 2.31
N GLU A 22 7.76 3.74 3.47
CA GLU A 22 7.56 4.80 4.45
C GLU A 22 8.13 6.12 3.93
N GLY A 23 7.27 7.13 3.87
CA GLY A 23 7.63 8.53 3.63
C GLY A 23 7.61 9.34 4.92
N SER A 24 7.86 10.65 4.83
CA SER A 24 7.95 11.51 6.01
C SER A 24 6.65 11.66 6.82
N SER A 25 5.48 11.38 6.25
CA SER A 25 4.18 11.59 6.92
C SER A 25 3.12 10.54 6.56
N GLY A 26 3.54 9.44 5.94
CA GLY A 26 2.65 8.39 5.48
C GLY A 26 3.41 7.33 4.71
N VAL A 27 2.67 6.43 4.08
CA VAL A 27 3.21 5.34 3.27
C VAL A 27 2.83 5.49 1.81
N HIS A 28 3.78 5.18 0.94
CA HIS A 28 3.55 5.00 -0.49
C HIS A 28 3.30 3.53 -0.76
N LEU A 29 2.10 3.21 -1.24
CA LEU A 29 1.74 1.86 -1.64
C LEU A 29 2.02 1.73 -3.14
N LYS A 30 2.74 0.67 -3.51
CA LYS A 30 3.06 0.37 -4.91
C LYS A 30 2.56 -1.01 -5.29
N ARG A 31 2.18 -1.13 -6.56
CA ARG A 31 1.77 -2.36 -7.22
C ARG A 31 2.67 -2.63 -8.40
N LYS A 32 2.89 -3.91 -8.69
CA LYS A 32 3.59 -4.34 -9.89
C LYS A 32 2.62 -4.41 -11.06
N LEU A 33 2.93 -3.69 -12.12
CA LEU A 33 2.18 -3.75 -13.38
C LEU A 33 2.67 -4.90 -14.27
N ASP A 34 1.81 -5.34 -15.19
CA ASP A 34 2.18 -6.23 -16.29
C ASP A 34 3.33 -5.60 -17.09
N GLY A 35 4.49 -6.26 -17.08
CA GLY A 35 5.74 -5.74 -17.63
C GLY A 35 6.84 -5.51 -16.59
N GLY A 36 6.53 -5.65 -15.30
CA GLY A 36 7.52 -5.72 -14.23
C GLY A 36 7.80 -4.41 -13.50
N THR A 37 7.22 -3.30 -13.95
CA THR A 37 7.37 -1.97 -13.37
C THR A 37 6.56 -1.86 -12.07
N MET A 38 7.17 -1.27 -11.04
CA MET A 38 6.46 -0.88 -9.82
C MET A 38 5.88 0.53 -10.00
N GLU A 39 4.57 0.67 -9.80
CA GLU A 39 3.88 1.95 -9.86
C GLU A 39 3.26 2.29 -8.51
N ARG A 40 3.27 3.59 -8.15
CA ARG A 40 2.58 4.08 -6.95
C ARG A 40 1.08 4.14 -7.20
N ILE A 41 0.34 3.30 -6.49
CA ILE A 41 -1.12 3.26 -6.55
C ILE A 41 -1.79 4.18 -5.52
N ALA A 42 -1.14 4.42 -4.39
CA ALA A 42 -1.69 5.29 -3.35
C ALA A 42 -0.60 5.93 -2.47
N TYR A 43 -0.98 7.04 -1.83
CA TYR A 43 -0.27 7.60 -0.68
C TYR A 43 -1.26 7.68 0.48
N VAL A 44 -0.91 7.07 1.60
CA VAL A 44 -1.76 7.00 2.79
C VAL A 44 -1.03 7.70 3.93
N PRO A 45 -1.56 8.83 4.45
CA PRO A 45 -1.02 9.46 5.65
C PRO A 45 -1.05 8.49 6.83
N PHE A 46 -0.06 8.54 7.73
CA PHE A 46 -0.02 7.64 8.90
C PHE A 46 -1.28 7.75 9.76
N ALA A 47 -1.86 8.95 9.86
CA ALA A 47 -3.11 9.19 10.59
C ALA A 47 -4.32 8.43 10.02
N ASN A 48 -4.22 7.94 8.78
CA ASN A 48 -5.30 7.23 8.09
C ASN A 48 -4.95 5.75 7.85
N LEU A 49 -3.74 5.29 8.23
CA LEU A 49 -3.29 3.91 8.02
C LEU A 49 -3.55 3.10 9.29
N ALA A 50 -4.41 2.08 9.19
CA ALA A 50 -4.71 1.20 10.31
C ALA A 50 -3.68 0.05 10.40
N ALA A 51 -3.47 -0.66 9.29
CA ALA A 51 -2.55 -1.80 9.25
C ALA A 51 -2.12 -2.13 7.82
N VAL A 52 -0.97 -2.81 7.69
CA VAL A 52 -0.55 -3.50 6.47
C VAL A 52 -0.29 -4.96 6.83
N TYR A 53 -0.86 -5.88 6.07
CA TYR A 53 -0.72 -7.32 6.30
C TYR A 53 -0.62 -8.07 4.97
N PRO A 54 0.01 -9.26 4.94
CA PRO A 54 0.01 -10.11 3.75
C PRO A 54 -1.42 -10.50 3.37
N ASP A 55 -1.70 -10.49 2.07
CA ASP A 55 -2.93 -10.99 1.46
C ASP A 55 -3.03 -12.52 1.58
#